data_AF-A0AAU6VK08-F1
#
_entry.id   AF-A0AAU6VK08-F1
#
_cell.length_a   1.000
_cell.length_b   1.000
_cell.length_c   1.000
_cell.angle_alpha   90.00
_cell.angle_beta   90.00
_cell.angle_gamma   90.00
#
_symmetry.space_group_name_H-M   'P 1'
#
loop_
_entity.id
_entity.type
_entity.pdbx_description
1 polymer ?
#
loop_
_entity_poly.entity_id
_entity_poly.type
_entity_poly.pdbx_seq_one_letter_code
_entity_poly.pdbx_strand_id
1 'polypeptide(L)'
;MNKQELVNKLNAISERFSAEIKDTQLKKDRLSLYSSSQCNMELDISNVKQEISEELDLDKLKDLKTKLKEKEQEHSEMLTLIANLTNYTSDKSCTERLDVIRKEYKETEKDLYECIMGDCSQQIDDLVKKHPELLSLIRDFVVASALVRNATPTYHYGAPFLHLYGYFMDKEWREHSGILRQNLGVAELQSW
;
A
#
# COMPACT_ATOMS: atom_id res chain seq x y z
N MET A 1 -2.94 1.75 21.66
CA MET A 1 -1.69 1.39 20.96
C MET A 1 -0.69 2.51 21.21
N ASN A 2 0.58 2.23 21.50
CA ASN A 2 1.57 3.25 21.80
C ASN A 2 2.10 3.88 20.49
N LYS A 3 2.35 5.20 20.47
CA LYS A 3 2.97 5.92 19.34
C LYS A 3 4.19 5.20 18.75
N GLN A 4 5.07 4.64 19.59
CA GLN A 4 6.25 3.93 19.10
C GLN A 4 5.90 2.63 18.34
N GLU A 5 4.84 1.92 18.77
CA GLU A 5 4.35 0.72 18.08
C GLU A 5 3.78 1.08 16.69
N LEU A 6 3.06 2.19 16.60
CA LEU A 6 2.51 2.72 15.35
C LEU A 6 3.62 3.10 14.36
N VAL A 7 4.67 3.78 14.83
CA VAL A 7 5.85 4.11 14.01
C VAL A 7 6.56 2.84 13.54
N ASN A 8 6.77 1.87 14.42
CA ASN A 8 7.40 0.60 14.05
C ASN A 8 6.56 -0.15 13.00
N LYS A 9 5.24 -0.12 13.11
CA LYS A 9 4.33 -0.73 12.14
C LYS A 9 4.39 -0.04 10.76
N LEU A 10 4.43 1.29 10.71
CA LEU A 10 4.61 2.04 9.46
C LEU A 10 5.94 1.72 8.77
N ASN A 11 7.02 1.58 9.55
CA ASN A 11 8.32 1.17 9.01
C ASN A 11 8.25 -0.25 8.40
N ALA A 12 7.65 -1.21 9.10
CA ALA A 12 7.46 -2.57 8.59
C ALA A 12 6.59 -2.60 7.32
N ILE A 13 5.53 -1.80 7.25
CA ILE A 13 4.69 -1.67 6.04
C ILE A 13 5.51 -1.11 4.87
N SER A 14 6.38 -0.13 5.14
CA SER A 14 7.26 0.49 4.14
C SER A 14 8.31 -0.51 3.62
N GLU A 15 8.92 -1.30 4.50
CA GLU A 15 9.83 -2.38 4.11
C GLU A 15 9.13 -3.42 3.24
N ARG A 16 7.90 -3.81 3.61
CA ARG A 16 7.07 -4.73 2.81
C ARG A 16 6.75 -4.16 1.44
N PHE A 17 6.45 -2.87 1.34
CA PHE A 17 6.23 -2.18 0.06
C PHE A 17 7.47 -2.25 -0.84
N SER A 18 8.65 -1.95 -0.29
CA SER A 18 9.91 -2.05 -1.03
C SER A 18 10.24 -3.49 -1.45
N ALA A 19 9.99 -4.46 -0.58
CA ALA A 19 10.19 -5.88 -0.88
C ALA A 19 9.28 -6.34 -2.03
N GLU A 20 8.02 -5.90 -2.05
CA GLU A 20 7.04 -6.24 -3.08
C GLU A 20 7.43 -5.69 -4.47
N ILE A 21 7.92 -4.46 -4.52
CA ILE A 21 8.45 -3.87 -5.76
C ILE A 21 9.67 -4.66 -6.26
N LYS A 22 10.61 -4.96 -5.36
CA LYS A 22 11.84 -5.69 -5.70
C LYS A 22 11.52 -7.11 -6.19
N ASP A 23 10.63 -7.82 -5.52
CA ASP A 23 10.19 -9.16 -5.92
C ASP A 23 9.51 -9.14 -7.29
N THR A 24 8.64 -8.16 -7.55
CA THR A 24 8.00 -7.99 -8.85
C THR A 24 9.03 -7.72 -9.94
N GLN A 25 10.05 -6.90 -9.68
CA GLN A 25 11.15 -6.67 -10.63
C GLN A 25 11.93 -7.95 -10.92
N LEU A 26 12.34 -8.69 -9.89
CA LEU A 26 13.07 -9.96 -10.06
C LEU A 26 12.27 -10.98 -10.88
N LYS A 27 10.95 -11.01 -10.72
CA LYS A 27 10.05 -11.88 -11.51
C LYS A 27 9.88 -11.39 -12.95
N LYS A 28 9.91 -10.07 -13.21
CA LYS A 28 9.97 -9.52 -14.58
C LYS A 28 11.28 -9.89 -15.27
N ASP A 29 12.40 -9.81 -14.55
CA ASP A 29 13.72 -10.19 -15.09
C ASP A 29 13.75 -11.69 -15.43
N ARG A 30 13.22 -12.56 -14.55
CA ARG A 30 13.07 -13.99 -14.82
C ARG A 30 12.16 -14.27 -16.01
N LEU A 31 11.03 -13.58 -16.11
CA LEU A 31 10.11 -13.71 -17.25
C LEU A 31 10.83 -13.41 -18.56
N SER A 32 11.61 -12.33 -18.62
CA SER A 32 12.41 -11.97 -19.80
C SER A 32 13.40 -13.08 -20.20
N LEU A 33 14.08 -13.70 -19.23
CA LEU A 33 15.01 -14.81 -19.46
C LEU A 33 14.29 -16.04 -20.03
N TYR A 34 13.14 -16.42 -19.46
CA TYR A 34 12.38 -17.58 -19.94
C TYR A 34 11.77 -17.34 -21.32
N SER A 35 11.18 -16.17 -21.55
CA SER A 35 10.64 -15.80 -22.86
C SER A 35 11.71 -15.79 -23.95
N SER A 36 12.93 -15.34 -23.63
CA SER A 36 14.06 -15.38 -24.57
C SER A 36 14.55 -16.81 -24.85
N SER A 37 14.42 -17.71 -23.87
CA SER A 37 14.84 -19.11 -23.98
C SER A 37 13.82 -20.01 -24.70
N GLN A 38 12.57 -19.54 -24.85
CA GLN A 38 11.49 -20.29 -25.49
C GLN A 38 11.81 -20.68 -26.94
N CYS A 39 12.31 -19.74 -27.74
CA CYS A 39 12.66 -19.99 -29.14
C CYS A 39 13.72 -21.11 -29.27
N ASN A 40 14.69 -21.14 -28.37
CA ASN A 40 15.73 -22.18 -28.38
C ASN A 40 15.15 -23.57 -28.06
N MET A 41 14.21 -23.66 -27.12
CA MET A 41 13.55 -24.94 -26.82
C MET A 41 12.66 -25.43 -27.97
N GLU A 42 11.95 -24.53 -28.65
CA GLU A 42 11.17 -24.87 -29.84
C GLU A 42 12.07 -25.39 -30.97
N LEU A 43 13.24 -24.77 -31.17
CA LEU A 43 14.25 -25.23 -32.11
C LEU A 43 14.81 -26.61 -31.72
N ASP A 44 15.16 -26.83 -30.45
CA ASP A 44 15.67 -28.12 -29.97
C ASP A 44 14.64 -29.26 -30.19
N ILE A 45 13.35 -29.00 -29.90
CA ILE A 45 12.27 -29.95 -30.18
C ILE A 45 12.16 -30.23 -31.67
N SER A 46 12.25 -29.19 -32.52
CA SER A 46 12.20 -29.35 -33.98
C SER A 46 13.38 -30.18 -34.49
N ASN A 47 14.58 -29.96 -33.98
CA ASN A 47 15.78 -30.71 -34.35
C ASN A 47 15.65 -32.19 -33.98
N VAL A 48 15.19 -32.50 -32.77
CA VAL A 48 14.96 -33.90 -32.35
C VAL A 48 13.88 -34.56 -33.21
N LYS A 49 12.82 -33.84 -33.60
CA LYS A 49 11.80 -34.35 -34.54
C LYS A 49 12.40 -34.67 -35.91
N GLN A 50 13.31 -33.84 -36.40
CA GLN A 50 14.02 -34.09 -37.64
C GLN A 50 14.95 -35.31 -37.53
N GLU A 51 15.75 -35.41 -36.46
CA GLU A 51 16.60 -36.58 -36.18
C GLU A 51 15.79 -37.89 -36.18
N ILE A 52 14.61 -37.89 -35.54
CA ILE A 52 13.70 -39.05 -35.54
C ILE A 52 13.25 -39.42 -36.95
N SER A 53 13.01 -38.44 -37.82
CA SER A 53 12.54 -38.69 -39.19
C SER A 53 13.61 -39.30 -40.10
N GLU A 54 14.88 -39.09 -39.77
CA GLU A 54 16.03 -39.55 -40.54
C GLU A 54 16.64 -40.86 -39.98
N GLU A 55 16.32 -41.23 -38.73
CA GLU A 55 16.87 -42.41 -38.06
C GLU A 55 16.24 -43.73 -38.53
N LEU A 56 17.09 -44.73 -38.76
CA LEU A 56 16.70 -46.06 -39.24
C LEU A 56 16.92 -47.15 -38.19
N ASP A 57 17.76 -46.90 -37.18
CA ASP A 57 18.01 -47.82 -36.07
C ASP A 57 16.87 -47.77 -35.04
N LEU A 58 16.25 -48.92 -34.79
CA LEU A 58 15.07 -49.02 -33.94
C LEU A 58 15.33 -48.71 -32.46
N ASP A 59 16.53 -49.02 -31.95
CA ASP A 59 16.86 -48.74 -30.55
C ASP A 59 17.23 -47.26 -30.37
N LYS A 60 17.98 -46.67 -31.30
CA LYS A 60 18.21 -45.20 -31.31
C LYS A 60 16.91 -44.41 -31.44
N LEU A 61 15.96 -44.91 -32.23
CA LEU A 61 14.66 -44.27 -32.42
C LEU A 61 13.82 -44.28 -31.12
N LYS A 62 13.93 -45.31 -30.28
CA LYS A 62 13.31 -45.32 -28.93
C LYS A 62 13.95 -44.28 -28.02
N ASP A 63 15.27 -44.16 -28.04
CA ASP A 63 16.00 -43.19 -27.24
C ASP A 63 15.64 -41.75 -27.64
N LEU A 64 15.63 -41.46 -28.94
CA LEU A 64 15.22 -40.15 -29.47
C LEU A 64 13.77 -39.81 -29.13
N LYS A 65 12.85 -40.77 -29.19
CA LYS A 65 11.45 -40.54 -28.75
C LYS A 65 11.34 -40.23 -27.26
N THR A 66 12.16 -40.87 -26.42
CA THR A 66 12.20 -40.60 -24.98
C THR A 66 12.73 -39.18 -24.73
N LYS A 67 13.84 -38.83 -25.37
CA LYS A 67 14.42 -37.47 -25.34
C LYS A 67 13.44 -36.41 -25.84
N LEU A 68 12.69 -36.69 -26.91
CA LEU A 68 11.66 -35.78 -27.42
C LEU A 68 10.58 -35.52 -26.38
N LYS A 69 10.09 -36.58 -25.74
CA LYS A 69 9.06 -36.47 -24.70
C LYS A 69 9.53 -35.66 -23.49
N GLU A 70 10.78 -35.87 -23.07
CA GLU A 70 11.40 -35.07 -22.00
C GLU A 70 11.48 -33.59 -22.39
N LYS A 71 11.92 -33.28 -23.62
CA LYS A 71 12.00 -31.90 -24.12
C LYS A 71 10.63 -31.23 -24.26
N GLU A 72 9.62 -31.95 -24.74
CA GLU A 72 8.25 -31.44 -24.83
C GLU A 72 7.65 -31.19 -23.44
N GLN A 73 7.98 -32.02 -22.44
CA GLN A 73 7.59 -31.81 -21.05
C GLN A 73 8.27 -30.58 -20.46
N GLU A 74 9.59 -30.44 -20.59
CA GLU A 74 10.36 -29.25 -20.15
C GLU A 74 9.78 -27.97 -20.77
N HIS A 75 9.45 -27.99 -22.06
CA HIS A 75 8.85 -26.87 -22.75
C HIS A 75 7.45 -26.51 -22.21
N SER A 76 6.61 -27.51 -21.94
CA SER A 76 5.27 -27.30 -21.36
C SER A 76 5.35 -26.67 -19.96
N GLU A 77 6.28 -27.14 -19.13
CA GLU A 77 6.53 -26.58 -17.80
C GLU A 77 7.01 -25.13 -17.89
N MET A 78 7.91 -24.82 -18.83
CA MET A 78 8.38 -23.46 -19.05
C MET A 78 7.26 -22.52 -19.51
N LEU A 79 6.39 -22.94 -20.43
CA LEU A 79 5.23 -22.16 -20.85
C LEU A 79 4.28 -21.86 -19.69
N THR A 80 4.06 -22.84 -18.81
CA THR A 80 3.26 -22.67 -17.60
C THR A 80 3.89 -21.62 -16.67
N LEU A 81 5.21 -21.67 -16.50
CA LEU A 81 5.95 -20.72 -15.69
C LEU A 81 5.89 -19.30 -16.28
N ILE A 82 6.05 -19.15 -17.59
CA ILE A 82 5.91 -17.88 -18.31
C ILE A 82 4.50 -17.30 -18.09
N ALA A 83 3.45 -18.10 -18.24
CA ALA A 83 2.08 -17.66 -18.03
C ALA A 83 1.85 -17.17 -16.58
N ASN A 84 2.34 -17.91 -15.60
CA ASN A 84 2.23 -17.55 -14.19
C ASN A 84 2.99 -16.24 -13.86
N LEU A 85 4.23 -16.10 -14.35
CA LEU A 85 5.02 -14.90 -14.17
C LEU A 85 4.40 -13.69 -14.89
N THR A 86 3.85 -13.87 -16.09
CA THR A 86 3.15 -12.82 -16.84
C THR A 86 1.94 -12.32 -16.06
N ASN A 87 1.12 -13.23 -15.53
CA ASN A 87 -0.03 -12.86 -14.71
C ASN A 87 0.40 -12.13 -13.42
N TYR A 88 1.41 -12.66 -12.72
CA TYR A 88 1.91 -12.09 -11.47
C TYR A 88 2.46 -10.67 -11.65
N THR A 89 3.27 -10.47 -12.70
CA THR A 89 3.97 -9.23 -12.99
C THR A 89 3.13 -8.23 -13.78
N SER A 90 1.92 -8.61 -14.18
CA SER A 90 0.97 -7.70 -14.84
C SER A 90 0.71 -6.46 -13.99
N ASP A 91 0.53 -5.32 -14.66
CA ASP A 91 0.33 -4.05 -13.96
C ASP A 91 -0.91 -4.10 -13.05
N LYS A 92 -1.94 -4.84 -13.46
CA LYS A 92 -3.14 -5.09 -12.66
C LYS A 92 -2.82 -5.84 -11.37
N SER A 93 -2.19 -7.02 -11.46
CA SER A 93 -1.81 -7.84 -10.29
C SER A 93 -0.86 -7.09 -9.36
N CYS A 94 0.11 -6.36 -9.92
CA CYS A 94 1.01 -5.52 -9.15
C CYS A 94 0.25 -4.42 -8.39
N THR A 95 -0.64 -3.71 -9.08
CA THR A 95 -1.43 -2.63 -8.48
C THR A 95 -2.33 -3.15 -7.36
N GLU A 96 -3.05 -4.24 -7.57
CA GLU A 96 -3.92 -4.85 -6.55
C GLU A 96 -3.14 -5.21 -5.27
N ARG A 97 -1.94 -5.79 -5.41
CA ARG A 97 -1.10 -6.16 -4.26
C ARG A 97 -0.54 -4.93 -3.55
N LEU A 98 -0.11 -3.90 -4.28
CA LEU A 98 0.37 -2.65 -3.69
C LEU A 98 -0.76 -1.85 -3.02
N ASP A 99 -1.99 -1.91 -3.54
CA ASP A 99 -3.14 -1.20 -2.96
C ASP A 99 -3.54 -1.74 -1.59
N VAL A 100 -3.41 -3.06 -1.37
CA VAL A 100 -3.57 -3.65 -0.02
C VAL A 100 -2.55 -3.04 0.95
N ILE A 101 -1.29 -2.91 0.54
CA ILE A 101 -0.23 -2.32 1.37
C ILE A 101 -0.49 -0.84 1.64
N ARG A 102 -0.91 -0.07 0.61
CA ARG A 102 -1.25 1.35 0.72
C ARG A 102 -2.44 1.58 1.66
N LYS A 103 -3.44 0.71 1.63
CA LYS A 103 -4.60 0.80 2.52
C LYS A 103 -4.17 0.63 3.98
N GLU A 104 -3.37 -0.41 4.27
CA GLU A 104 -2.86 -0.65 5.62
C GLU A 104 -1.96 0.49 6.11
N TYR A 105 -1.15 1.07 5.21
CA TYR A 105 -0.34 2.25 5.52
C TYR A 105 -1.23 3.42 5.95
N LYS A 106 -2.25 3.76 5.14
CA LYS A 106 -3.17 4.89 5.43
C LYS A 106 -3.93 4.71 6.75
N GLU A 107 -4.41 3.51 7.02
CA GLU A 107 -5.10 3.21 8.29
C GLU A 107 -4.15 3.37 9.48
N THR A 108 -2.93 2.83 9.38
CA THR A 108 -1.93 2.94 10.46
C THR A 108 -1.43 4.39 10.64
N GLU A 109 -1.31 5.13 9.54
CA GLU A 109 -0.91 6.54 9.56
C GLU A 109 -1.98 7.40 10.25
N LYS A 110 -3.26 7.15 9.94
CA LYS A 110 -4.39 7.79 10.62
C LYS A 110 -4.34 7.53 12.14
N ASP A 111 -4.14 6.29 12.56
CA ASP A 111 -4.04 5.93 13.98
C ASP A 111 -2.86 6.66 14.68
N LEU A 112 -1.73 6.82 13.98
CA LEU A 112 -0.59 7.59 14.48
C LEU A 112 -0.94 9.06 14.68
N TYR A 113 -1.61 9.66 13.70
CA TYR A 113 -2.04 11.05 13.83
C TYR A 113 -3.03 11.22 14.97
N GLU A 114 -4.03 10.36 15.11
CA GLU A 114 -4.98 10.40 16.22
C GLU A 114 -4.28 10.32 17.59
N CYS A 115 -3.26 9.46 17.73
CA CYS A 115 -2.44 9.38 18.93
C CYS A 115 -1.71 10.71 19.22
N ILE A 116 -1.09 11.31 18.21
CA ILE A 116 -0.38 12.59 18.34
C ILE A 116 -1.35 13.72 18.70
N MET A 117 -2.54 13.76 18.08
CA MET A 117 -3.55 14.78 18.41
C MET A 117 -4.01 14.65 19.86
N GLY A 118 -4.23 13.43 20.34
CA GLY A 118 -4.59 13.17 21.73
C GLY A 118 -3.54 13.67 22.71
N ASP A 119 -2.27 13.36 22.47
CA ASP A 119 -1.15 13.83 23.30
C ASP A 119 -1.06 15.36 23.35
N CYS A 120 -1.19 16.02 22.19
CA CYS A 120 -1.17 17.47 22.12
C CYS A 120 -2.36 18.12 22.84
N SER A 121 -3.57 17.57 22.67
CA SER A 121 -4.77 18.07 23.36
C SER A 121 -4.58 17.98 24.88
N GLN A 122 -4.08 16.84 25.38
CA GLN A 122 -3.84 16.64 26.80
C GLN A 122 -2.80 17.64 27.35
N GLN A 123 -1.72 17.91 26.61
CA GLN A 123 -0.71 18.90 27.01
C GLN A 123 -1.28 20.33 27.06
N ILE A 124 -2.13 20.69 26.09
CA ILE A 124 -2.82 21.99 26.09
C ILE A 124 -3.73 22.09 27.31
N ASP A 125 -4.54 21.06 27.58
CA ASP A 125 -5.45 21.03 28.72
C ASP A 125 -4.70 21.14 30.05
N ASP A 126 -3.58 20.44 30.20
CA ASP A 126 -2.76 20.49 31.41
C ASP A 126 -2.05 21.84 31.59
N LEU A 127 -1.69 22.51 30.49
CA LEU A 127 -1.14 23.87 30.53
C LEU A 127 -2.21 24.88 30.93
N VAL A 128 -3.41 24.79 30.35
CA VAL A 128 -4.55 25.65 30.67
C VAL A 128 -4.99 25.48 32.13
N LYS A 129 -4.96 24.26 32.67
CA LYS A 129 -5.25 24.04 34.11
C LYS A 129 -4.26 24.77 35.03
N LYS A 130 -2.99 24.88 34.63
CA LYS A 130 -1.95 25.61 35.38
C LYS A 130 -2.04 27.12 35.19
N HIS A 131 -2.48 27.55 34.01
CA HIS A 131 -2.58 28.94 33.58
C HIS A 131 -3.94 29.20 32.92
N PRO A 132 -5.03 29.35 33.70
CA PRO A 132 -6.38 29.52 33.17
C PRO A 132 -6.53 30.72 32.22
N GLU A 133 -5.69 31.75 32.39
CA GLU A 133 -5.60 32.93 31.53
C GLU A 133 -5.27 32.60 30.07
N LEU A 134 -4.56 31.49 29.82
CA LEU A 134 -4.22 31.06 28.46
C LEU A 134 -5.44 30.60 27.67
N LEU A 135 -6.53 30.21 28.34
CA LEU A 135 -7.74 29.72 27.67
C LEU A 135 -8.36 30.80 26.78
N SER A 136 -8.37 32.07 27.21
CA SER A 136 -8.91 33.16 26.39
C SER A 136 -7.99 33.43 25.19
N LEU A 137 -6.68 33.48 25.41
CA LEU A 137 -5.67 33.70 24.36
C LEU A 137 -5.71 32.61 23.28
N ILE A 138 -5.87 31.35 23.68
CA ILE A 138 -6.03 30.23 22.75
C ILE A 138 -7.31 30.41 21.93
N ARG A 139 -8.44 30.74 22.57
CA ARG A 139 -9.71 31.02 21.87
C ARG A 139 -9.59 32.19 20.90
N ASP A 140 -8.97 33.29 21.31
CA ASP A 140 -8.77 34.48 20.50
C ASP A 140 -7.87 34.18 19.29
N PHE A 141 -6.82 33.38 19.47
CA PHE A 141 -5.98 32.89 18.37
C PHE A 141 -6.75 31.99 17.40
N VAL A 142 -7.60 31.08 17.90
CA VAL A 142 -8.49 30.24 17.07
C VAL A 142 -9.38 31.12 16.20
N VAL A 143 -10.01 32.14 16.81
CA VAL A 143 -10.92 33.07 16.15
C VAL A 143 -10.22 33.93 15.12
N ALA A 144 -9.10 34.55 15.49
CA ALA A 144 -8.34 35.40 14.60
C ALA A 144 -7.82 34.60 13.38
N SER A 145 -7.33 33.39 13.60
CA SER A 145 -6.87 32.50 12.53
C SER A 145 -8.01 32.07 11.58
N ALA A 146 -9.19 31.79 12.12
CA ALA A 146 -10.39 31.48 11.33
C ALA A 146 -10.92 32.69 10.55
N LEU A 147 -10.92 33.88 11.15
CA LEU A 147 -11.37 35.14 10.53
C LEU A 147 -10.45 35.61 9.40
N VAL A 148 -9.14 35.41 9.50
CA VAL A 148 -8.19 35.76 8.43
C VAL A 148 -8.39 34.88 7.19
N ARG A 149 -9.01 33.69 7.32
CA ARG A 149 -9.23 32.75 6.21
C ARG A 149 -10.68 32.62 5.73
N ASN A 150 -11.69 33.09 6.48
CA ASN A 150 -13.11 33.02 6.11
C ASN A 150 -13.93 34.20 6.69
N ALA A 151 -14.87 34.74 5.91
CA ALA A 151 -15.73 35.88 6.31
C ALA A 151 -16.82 35.54 7.35
N THR A 152 -17.03 34.26 7.64
CA THR A 152 -17.97 33.76 8.66
C THR A 152 -17.33 32.60 9.43
N PRO A 153 -16.75 32.85 10.62
CA PRO A 153 -15.97 31.83 11.33
C PRO A 153 -16.90 30.82 12.01
N THR A 154 -16.74 29.53 11.70
CA THR A 154 -17.38 28.44 12.43
C THR A 154 -16.43 27.95 13.52
N TYR A 155 -16.81 28.12 14.78
CA TYR A 155 -15.99 27.78 15.95
C TYR A 155 -15.91 26.26 16.14
N HIS A 156 -14.75 25.64 15.92
CA HIS A 156 -14.52 24.22 16.20
C HIS A 156 -13.24 24.00 17.03
N TYR A 157 -13.38 23.26 18.13
CA TYR A 157 -12.27 22.76 18.95
C TYR A 157 -11.41 21.85 18.06
N GLY A 158 -10.32 22.40 17.51
CA GLY A 158 -9.50 21.74 16.46
C GLY A 158 -8.92 22.69 15.41
N ALA A 159 -9.45 23.91 15.26
CA ALA A 159 -8.94 24.90 14.31
C ALA A 159 -7.45 25.29 14.51
N PRO A 160 -6.90 25.41 15.73
CA PRO A 160 -5.47 25.64 15.94
C PRO A 160 -4.61 24.47 15.48
N PHE A 161 -5.12 23.25 15.64
CA PHE A 161 -4.44 22.03 15.24
C PHE A 161 -4.35 21.96 13.70
N LEU A 162 -5.46 22.27 13.01
CA LEU A 162 -5.50 22.35 11.54
C LEU A 162 -4.58 23.44 10.98
N HIS A 163 -4.35 24.52 11.73
CA HIS A 163 -3.43 25.59 11.38
C HIS A 163 -1.95 25.23 11.61
N LEU A 164 -1.64 24.51 12.68
CA LEU A 164 -0.27 24.09 13.02
C LEU A 164 0.20 22.88 12.18
N TYR A 165 -0.71 21.99 11.79
CA TYR A 165 -0.38 20.72 11.13
C TYR A 165 -0.89 20.59 9.69
N GLY A 166 -1.62 21.59 9.18
CA GLY A 166 -2.01 21.70 7.77
C GLY A 166 -3.26 20.91 7.36
N TYR A 167 -3.73 21.18 6.12
CA TYR A 167 -4.97 20.65 5.52
C TYR A 167 -5.02 19.13 5.27
N PHE A 168 -4.01 18.37 5.67
CA PHE A 168 -3.86 16.96 5.28
C PHE A 168 -4.94 16.03 5.88
N MET A 169 -5.74 16.51 6.83
CA MET A 169 -6.71 15.70 7.57
C MET A 169 -8.12 16.28 7.61
N ASP A 170 -8.43 17.34 6.85
CA ASP A 170 -9.68 18.11 7.00
C ASP A 170 -10.95 17.25 6.78
N LYS A 171 -10.93 16.34 5.78
CA LYS A 171 -12.09 15.50 5.47
C LYS A 171 -12.31 14.40 6.53
N GLU A 172 -11.23 13.77 6.99
CA GLU A 172 -11.25 12.68 7.97
C GLU A 172 -11.49 13.19 9.39
N TRP A 173 -10.97 14.39 9.71
CA TRP A 173 -11.27 15.12 10.94
C TRP A 173 -12.74 15.58 11.00
N ARG A 174 -13.32 16.03 9.88
CA ARG A 174 -14.76 16.35 9.83
C ARG A 174 -15.63 15.12 10.09
N GLU A 175 -15.25 13.97 9.57
CA GLU A 175 -15.98 12.71 9.79
C GLU A 175 -15.83 12.22 11.24
N HIS A 176 -14.62 12.27 11.80
CA HIS A 176 -14.33 11.88 13.18
C HIS A 176 -14.97 12.85 14.20
N SER A 177 -14.97 14.16 13.92
CA SER A 177 -15.64 15.15 14.76
C SER A 177 -17.17 15.04 14.72
N GLY A 178 -17.76 14.58 13.61
CA GLY A 178 -19.18 14.25 13.54
C GLY A 178 -19.57 13.13 14.51
N ILE A 179 -18.74 12.10 14.61
CA ILE A 179 -18.95 10.95 15.51
C ILE A 179 -18.76 11.35 16.98
N LEU A 180 -17.71 12.12 17.30
CA LEU A 180 -17.49 12.64 18.65
C LEU A 180 -18.64 13.55 19.13
N ARG A 181 -19.20 14.38 18.23
CA ARG A 181 -20.34 15.26 18.57
C ARG A 181 -21.63 14.50 18.83
N GLN A 182 -21.87 13.40 18.11
CA GLN A 182 -23.00 12.50 18.40
C GLN A 182 -22.83 11.81 19.75
N ASN A 183 -21.62 11.37 20.09
CA ASN A 183 -21.35 10.63 21.33
C ASN A 183 -21.30 11.51 22.59
N LEU A 184 -20.99 12.81 22.46
CA LEU A 184 -20.93 13.76 23.57
C LEU A 184 -22.24 14.54 23.80
N GLY A 185 -23.32 14.23 23.07
CA GLY A 185 -24.60 14.92 23.20
C GLY A 185 -24.61 16.38 22.72
N VAL A 186 -23.55 16.83 22.04
CA VAL A 186 -23.36 18.25 21.66
C VAL A 186 -24.35 18.70 20.57
N ALA A 187 -25.02 17.77 19.88
CA ALA A 187 -26.10 18.09 18.94
C ALA A 187 -27.28 18.84 19.61
N GLU A 188 -27.47 18.67 20.93
CA GLU A 188 -28.54 19.35 21.68
C GLU A 188 -28.20 20.81 22.04
N LEU A 189 -26.93 21.21 21.93
CA LEU A 189 -26.48 22.58 22.21
C LEU A 189 -26.54 23.51 20.98
N GLN A 190 -27.02 23.02 19.84
CA GLN A 190 -27.17 23.81 18.60
C GLN A 190 -28.63 24.12 18.22
N SER A 191 -29.61 23.65 18.97
CA SER A 191 -30.87 24.38 19.05
C SER A 191 -30.69 25.46 20.09
N TRP A 192 -30.56 26.71 19.65
CA TRP A 192 -31.05 27.99 20.20
C TRP A 192 -30.34 29.12 19.46
#